data_AF-A0A9D1ADK9-F1
#
_entry.id   AF-A0A9D1ADK9-F1
#
_cell.length_a   1.000
_cell.length_b   1.000
_cell.length_c   1.000
_cell.angle_alpha   90.00
_cell.angle_beta   90.00
_cell.angle_gamma   90.00
#
_symmetry.space_group_name_H-M   'P 1'
#
loop_
_entity.id
_entity.type
_entity.pdbx_description
1 polymer ?
#
loop_
_entity_poly.entity_id
_entity_poly.type
_entity_poly.pdbx_seq_one_letter_code
_entity_poly.pdbx_strand_id
1 'polypeptide(L)'
;MPIKVQSDLPAREILERENIFVMDEHRAVHQDIRPIQIAILNLMPLKEETELQLLRSLSNTPLQVDVTFVKVSSHESKNTSTSHLNKFYVE
;
A
#
# COMPACT_ATOMS: atom_id res chain seq x y z
N MET A 1 -13.04 0.83 -1.40
CA MET A 1 -13.62 0.37 -0.12
C MET A 1 -15.07 0.07 -0.37
N PRO A 2 -15.58 -1.11 0.00
CA PRO A 2 -17.01 -1.33 -0.05
C PRO A 2 -17.70 -0.41 0.98
N ILE A 3 -18.88 0.09 0.62
CA ILE A 3 -19.68 0.91 1.53
C ILE A 3 -20.35 -0.04 2.52
N LYS A 4 -20.19 0.25 3.82
CA LYS A 4 -20.89 -0.46 4.89
C LYS A 4 -22.35 -0.03 4.86
N VAL A 5 -23.26 -0.98 4.62
CA VAL A 5 -24.70 -0.72 4.71
C VAL A 5 -25.33 -1.76 5.62
N GLN A 6 -26.43 -1.38 6.27
CA GLN A 6 -27.26 -2.30 7.02
C GLN A 6 -27.74 -3.43 6.11
N SER A 7 -27.71 -4.65 6.62
CA SER A 7 -28.02 -5.89 5.88
C SER A 7 -29.42 -5.84 5.23
N ASP A 8 -30.34 -5.08 5.81
CA ASP A 8 -31.75 -4.98 5.42
C ASP A 8 -32.05 -3.84 4.43
N LEU A 9 -31.01 -3.11 3.97
CA LEU A 9 -31.20 -1.94 3.11
C LEU A 9 -31.67 -2.37 1.69
N PRO A 10 -32.85 -1.93 1.21
CA PRO A 10 -33.35 -2.29 -0.12
C PRO A 10 -32.44 -1.82 -1.26
N ALA A 11 -31.63 -0.80 -1.01
CA ALA A 11 -30.66 -0.26 -1.98
C ALA A 11 -29.49 -1.22 -2.28
N ARG A 12 -29.30 -2.28 -1.49
CA ARG A 12 -28.23 -3.27 -1.71
C ARG A 12 -28.36 -3.93 -3.08
N GLU A 13 -29.57 -4.34 -3.47
CA GLU A 13 -29.80 -5.02 -4.74
C GLU A 13 -29.57 -4.10 -5.95
N ILE A 14 -29.84 -2.79 -5.79
CA ILE A 14 -29.58 -1.78 -6.81
C ILE A 14 -28.07 -1.54 -6.96
N LEU A 15 -27.36 -1.38 -5.84
CA LEU A 15 -25.91 -1.13 -5.82
C LEU A 15 -25.10 -2.34 -6.33
N GLU A 16 -25.51 -3.58 -6.00
CA GLU A 16 -24.90 -4.80 -6.55
C GLU A 16 -25.08 -4.89 -8.08
N ARG A 17 -26.23 -4.46 -8.61
CA ARG A 17 -26.46 -4.38 -10.07
C ARG A 17 -25.63 -3.31 -10.76
N GLU A 18 -25.22 -2.26 -10.04
CA GLU A 18 -24.35 -1.18 -10.54
C GLU A 18 -22.85 -1.49 -10.42
N ASN A 19 -22.47 -2.73 -10.07
CA ASN A 19 -21.09 -3.15 -9.75
C ASN A 19 -20.47 -2.41 -8.56
N ILE A 20 -21.28 -1.77 -7.72
CA ILE A 20 -20.82 -1.14 -6.50
C ILE A 20 -20.76 -2.25 -5.44
N PHE A 21 -19.55 -2.60 -5.00
CA PHE A 21 -19.37 -3.62 -3.96
C PHE A 21 -19.94 -3.12 -2.63
N VAL A 22 -21.07 -3.70 -2.24
CA VAL A 22 -21.73 -3.47 -0.96
C VAL A 22 -21.28 -4.56 0.03
N MET A 23 -20.90 -4.17 1.24
CA MET A 23 -20.46 -5.12 2.26
C MET A 23 -21.41 -5.16 3.44
N ASP A 24 -21.79 -6.38 3.83
CA ASP A 24 -22.58 -6.66 5.01
C ASP A 24 -21.83 -6.25 6.28
N GLU A 25 -22.53 -5.65 7.24
CA GLU A 25 -21.92 -5.14 8.48
C GLU A 25 -21.18 -6.23 9.26
N HIS A 26 -21.71 -7.46 9.26
CA HIS A 26 -21.08 -8.59 9.94
C HIS A 26 -19.76 -9.03 9.27
N ARG A 27 -19.67 -8.88 7.95
CA ARG A 27 -18.49 -9.25 7.15
C ARG A 27 -17.41 -8.16 7.19
N ALA A 28 -17.81 -6.90 7.34
CA ALA A 28 -16.89 -5.76 7.51
C ALA A 28 -16.06 -5.85 8.80
N VAL A 29 -16.66 -6.33 9.90
CA VAL A 29 -15.98 -6.50 11.20
C VAL A 29 -14.98 -7.66 11.19
N HIS A 30 -15.23 -8.69 10.37
CA HIS A 30 -14.37 -9.87 10.23
C HIS A 30 -13.31 -9.73 9.13
N GLN A 31 -13.15 -8.55 8.51
CA GLN A 31 -12.04 -8.38 7.57
C GLN A 31 -10.71 -8.35 8.34
N ASP A 32 -10.06 -9.50 8.46
CA ASP A 32 -8.62 -9.62 8.64
C ASP A 32 -7.94 -9.08 7.37
N ILE A 33 -7.95 -7.75 7.20
CA ILE A 33 -7.19 -7.10 6.14
C ILE A 33 -5.72 -7.30 6.49
N ARG A 34 -5.13 -8.36 5.93
CA ARG A 34 -3.70 -8.63 6.07
C ARG A 34 -2.94 -7.50 5.37
N PRO A 35 -1.97 -6.84 6.04
CA PRO A 35 -1.12 -5.86 5.40
C PRO A 35 -0.40 -6.49 4.20
N ILE A 36 -0.40 -5.80 3.07
CA ILE A 36 0.39 -6.22 1.91
C ILE A 36 1.83 -5.78 2.15
N GLN A 37 2.75 -6.74 2.22
CA GLN A 37 4.17 -6.46 2.35
C GLN A 37 4.79 -6.32 0.95
N ILE A 38 5.42 -5.18 0.69
CA ILE A 38 6.06 -4.86 -0.59
C ILE A 38 7.53 -4.54 -0.34
N ALA A 39 8.42 -5.30 -0.98
CA ALA A 39 9.84 -4.97 -1.03
C ALA A 39 10.13 -4.15 -2.31
N ILE A 40 10.83 -3.02 -2.16
CA ILE A 40 11.20 -2.14 -3.27
C ILE A 40 12.71 -2.07 -3.40
N LEU A 41 13.22 -2.59 -4.52
CA LEU A 41 14.61 -2.40 -4.92
C LEU A 41 14.75 -1.07 -5.68
N ASN A 42 15.19 -0.02 -4.98
CA ASN A 42 15.36 1.30 -5.58
C ASN A 42 16.75 1.44 -6.23
N LEU A 43 16.80 1.31 -7.56
CA LEU A 43 18.03 1.49 -8.36
C LEU A 43 18.23 2.92 -8.88
N MET A 44 17.33 3.85 -8.54
CA MET A 44 17.44 5.23 -9.01
C MET A 44 18.61 5.96 -8.34
N PRO A 45 19.23 6.93 -9.05
CA PRO A 45 20.29 7.77 -8.48
C PRO A 45 19.77 8.71 -7.40
N LEU A 46 18.56 9.27 -7.56
CA LEU A 46 17.91 10.15 -6.59
C LEU A 46 16.95 9.33 -5.73
N LYS A 47 17.46 8.71 -4.66
CA LYS A 47 16.67 7.75 -3.88
C LYS A 47 15.53 8.38 -3.12
N GLU A 48 15.77 9.44 -2.37
CA GLU A 48 14.76 10.14 -1.55
C GLU A 48 13.56 10.63 -2.39
N GLU A 49 13.83 11.19 -3.57
CA GLU A 49 12.76 11.64 -4.47
C GLU A 49 11.94 10.46 -5.01
N THR A 50 12.62 9.38 -5.40
CA THR A 50 11.97 8.17 -5.89
C THR A 50 11.12 7.49 -4.81
N GLU A 51 11.62 7.43 -3.57
CA GLU A 51 10.90 6.93 -2.40
C GLU A 51 9.59 7.71 -2.21
N LEU A 52 9.66 9.04 -2.25
CA LEU A 52 8.48 9.90 -2.12
C LEU A 52 7.46 9.66 -3.23
N GLN A 53 7.93 9.55 -4.48
CA GLN A 53 7.05 9.30 -5.63
C GLN A 53 6.36 7.94 -5.54
N LEU A 54 7.10 6.89 -5.16
CA LEU A 54 6.56 5.54 -4.99
C LEU A 54 5.57 5.47 -3.83
N LEU A 55 5.91 6.03 -2.66
CA LEU A 55 5.03 6.05 -1.50
C LEU A 55 3.76 6.85 -1.75
N ARG A 56 3.83 7.99 -2.47
CA ARG A 56 2.63 8.73 -2.91
C ARG A 56 1.71 7.87 -3.77
N SER A 57 2.28 7.13 -4.72
CA SER A 57 1.50 6.28 -5.62
C SER A 57 0.87 5.10 -4.88
N LEU A 58 1.60 4.53 -3.92
CA LEU A 58 1.12 3.43 -3.06
C LEU A 58 0.15 3.90 -1.98
N SER A 59 0.11 5.19 -1.63
CA SER A 59 -0.80 5.72 -0.60
C SER A 59 -2.25 5.85 -1.07
N ASN A 60 -2.51 5.75 -2.38
CA ASN A 60 -3.84 5.92 -2.96
C ASN A 60 -4.67 4.62 -2.99
N THR A 61 -4.44 3.72 -2.04
CA THR A 61 -5.24 2.50 -1.84
C THR A 61 -5.76 2.44 -0.42
N PRO A 62 -7.00 1.95 -0.23
CA PRO A 62 -7.53 1.70 1.11
C PRO A 62 -6.91 0.47 1.80
N LEU A 63 -6.04 -0.27 1.13
CA LEU A 63 -5.36 -1.43 1.70
C LEU A 63 -4.16 -0.97 2.53
N GLN A 64 -3.93 -1.61 3.66
CA GLN A 64 -2.72 -1.39 4.45
C GLN A 64 -1.52 -1.97 3.69
N VAL A 65 -0.54 -1.14 3.35
CA VAL A 65 0.68 -1.52 2.65
C VAL A 65 1.87 -1.26 3.57
N ASP A 66 2.72 -2.28 3.75
CA ASP A 66 3.99 -2.20 4.47
C ASP A 66 5.13 -2.24 3.45
N VAL A 67 5.93 -1.18 3.38
CA VAL A 67 6.96 -0.99 2.34
C VAL A 67 8.33 -1.12 2.96
N THR A 68 9.13 -2.06 2.44
CA THR A 68 10.53 -2.24 2.82
C THR A 68 11.43 -1.87 1.64
N PHE A 69 12.36 -0.93 1.84
CA PHE A 69 13.36 -0.61 0.82
C PHE A 69 14.56 -1.54 0.92
N VAL A 70 14.99 -2.09 -0.22
CA VAL A 70 16.10 -3.04 -0.32
C VAL A 70 17.22 -2.42 -1.16
N LYS A 71 18.47 -2.59 -0.72
CA LYS A 71 19.66 -2.14 -1.47
C LYS A 71 20.48 -3.35 -1.93
N VAL A 72 21.20 -3.20 -3.04
CA VAL A 72 22.16 -4.22 -3.50
C VAL A 72 23.45 -4.07 -2.69
N SER A 73 23.90 -5.14 -2.03
CA SER A 73 25.12 -5.15 -1.21
C SER A 73 26.40 -4.79 -1.98
N SER A 74 26.43 -5.06 -3.29
CA SER A 74 27.59 -4.78 -4.16
C SER A 74 27.59 -3.38 -4.78
N HIS A 75 26.54 -2.58 -4.62
CA HIS A 75 26.41 -1.28 -5.31
C HIS A 75 26.54 -0.08 -4.37
N GLU A 76 27.57 0.73 -4.59
CA GLU A 76 27.74 2.01 -3.90
C GLU A 76 26.96 3.13 -4.59
N SER A 77 25.95 3.67 -3.89
CA SER A 77 25.17 4.81 -4.36
C SER A 77 25.96 6.10 -4.14
N LYS A 78 26.22 6.86 -5.21
CA LYS A 78 27.03 8.09 -5.18
C LYS A 78 26.25 9.37 -4.88
N ASN A 79 24.94 9.36 -5.15
CA ASN A 79 24.08 10.55 -5.12
C ASN A 79 23.16 10.62 -3.88
N THR A 80 23.33 9.70 -2.92
CA THR A 80 22.53 9.63 -1.69
C THR A 80 23.45 9.40 -0.52
N SER A 81 23.15 10.02 0.62
CA SER A 81 23.97 9.88 1.82
C SER A 81 23.98 8.44 2.32
N THR A 82 25.16 7.95 2.71
CA THR A 82 25.32 6.59 3.25
C THR A 82 24.54 6.41 4.55
N SER A 83 24.34 7.50 5.32
CA SER A 83 23.51 7.52 6.53
C SER A 83 22.04 7.25 6.24
N HIS A 84 21.48 7.78 5.15
CA HIS A 84 20.11 7.49 4.71
C HIS A 84 19.95 6.01 4.35
N LEU A 85 20.88 5.48 3.55
CA LEU A 85 20.87 4.07 3.13
C LEU A 85 20.95 3.13 4.34
N ASN A 86 21.84 3.37 5.29
CA ASN A 86 22.00 2.49 6.44
C ASN A 86 20.83 2.54 7.42
N LYS A 87 20.05 3.62 7.43
CA LYS A 87 18.91 3.77 8.33
C LYS A 87 17.62 3.18 7.76
N PHE A 88 17.43 3.28 6.44
CA PHE A 88 16.14 2.99 5.81
C PHE A 88 16.16 1.83 4.81
N TYR A 89 17.34 1.32 4.43
CA TYR A 89 17.45 0.20 3.49
C TYR A 89 17.94 -1.08 4.20
N VAL A 90 17.34 -2.20 3.81
CA VAL A 90 17.74 -3.55 4.22
C VAL A 90 18.61 -4.18 3.13
N GLU A 91 19.58 -5.02 3.54
CA GLU A 91 20.44 -5.81 2.65
C GLU A 91 19.84 -7.17 2.30
#